data_AF-A0A7C3DI84-F1
#
_entry.id   AF-A0A7C3DI84-F1
#
_cell.length_a   1.000
_cell.length_b   1.000
_cell.length_c   1.000
_cell.angle_alpha   90.00
_cell.angle_beta   90.00
_cell.angle_gamma   90.00
#
_symmetry.space_group_name_H-M   'P 1'
#
loop_
_entity.id
_entity.type
_entity.pdbx_description
1 polymer ?
#
loop_
_entity_poly.entity_id
_entity_poly.type
_entity_poly.pdbx_seq_one_letter_code
_entity_poly.pdbx_strand_id
1 'polypeptide(L)'
;MGSLKGALGVLKSNPSLVKLYKAPTPDILKPSPGSTPAELEELRTFLEEEEISEQVTLRSTELGIAISIQSPILFDLGRANLKPQYLPLLDRIARMAKQSKKVIIEGHADDLPINTPEFPSNWELSAARALNVLHYFEYQGVKPAKMRAVACGEYQPVAPNDTEEHRRKNRRVEIYLDFNDEAS
;
A
#
# COMPACT_ATOMS: atom_id res chain seq x y z
N MET A 1 -39.77 -42.89 5.98
CA MET A 1 -39.77 -41.64 5.20
C MET A 1 -39.64 -40.47 6.18
N GLY A 2 -38.40 -40.03 6.46
CA GLY A 2 -38.13 -38.92 7.38
C GLY A 2 -37.70 -37.68 6.59
N SER A 3 -38.45 -36.59 6.72
CA SER A 3 -38.16 -35.31 6.08
C SER A 3 -37.40 -34.41 7.05
N LEU A 4 -36.17 -34.03 6.69
CA LEU A 4 -35.40 -33.00 7.39
C LEU A 4 -35.89 -31.62 6.93
N LYS A 5 -36.62 -30.92 7.79
CA LYS A 5 -36.87 -29.47 7.66
C LYS A 5 -35.55 -28.73 7.94
N GLY A 6 -34.93 -28.20 6.90
CA GLY A 6 -33.77 -27.32 7.02
C GLY A 6 -34.17 -25.97 7.60
N ALA A 7 -33.60 -25.62 8.75
CA ALA A 7 -33.68 -24.29 9.33
C ALA A 7 -32.81 -23.32 8.53
N LEU A 8 -33.43 -22.58 7.61
CA LEU A 8 -32.80 -21.45 6.92
C LEU A 8 -32.79 -20.26 7.89
N GLY A 9 -31.75 -20.16 8.71
CA GLY A 9 -31.50 -18.99 9.54
C GLY A 9 -31.14 -17.80 8.66
N VAL A 10 -32.04 -16.82 8.56
CA VAL A 10 -31.75 -15.53 7.92
C VAL A 10 -30.71 -14.80 8.77
N LEU A 11 -29.47 -14.72 8.27
CA LEU A 11 -28.43 -13.86 8.83
C LEU A 11 -28.94 -12.42 8.79
N LYS A 12 -29.27 -11.87 9.96
CA LYS A 12 -29.56 -10.44 10.11
C LYS A 12 -28.31 -9.67 9.70
N SER A 13 -28.41 -8.90 8.62
CA SER A 13 -27.34 -8.04 8.13
C SER A 13 -26.87 -7.15 9.27
N ASN A 14 -25.65 -7.40 9.77
CA ASN A 14 -25.06 -6.56 10.80
C ASN A 14 -24.50 -5.29 10.11
N PRO A 15 -25.08 -4.10 10.33
CA PRO A 15 -24.65 -2.87 9.66
C PRO A 15 -23.20 -2.48 10.00
N SER A 16 -22.59 -3.09 11.02
CA SER A 16 -21.16 -2.90 11.33
C SER A 16 -20.20 -3.51 10.30
N LEU A 17 -20.65 -4.45 9.45
CA LEU A 17 -19.81 -5.00 8.37
C LEU A 17 -19.64 -4.00 7.21
N VAL A 18 -20.54 -3.03 7.05
CA VAL A 18 -20.41 -2.00 5.99
C VAL A 18 -19.35 -0.95 6.34
N LYS A 19 -18.86 -0.91 7.59
CA LYS A 19 -17.66 -0.15 7.99
C LYS A 19 -16.36 -0.91 7.73
N LEU A 20 -16.39 -2.05 7.03
CA LEU A 20 -15.18 -2.76 6.62
C LEU A 20 -14.46 -1.93 5.54
N TYR A 21 -13.45 -1.19 5.99
CA TYR A 21 -12.33 -0.70 5.18
C TYR A 21 -12.73 -0.14 3.81
N LYS A 22 -13.21 1.10 3.79
CA LYS A 22 -12.99 1.95 2.62
C LYS A 22 -11.55 2.44 2.75
N ALA A 23 -10.64 1.95 1.92
CA ALA A 23 -9.37 2.63 1.72
C ALA A 23 -9.71 4.10 1.41
N PRO A 24 -9.02 5.09 2.01
CA PRO A 24 -9.29 6.49 1.70
C PRO A 24 -9.12 6.66 0.19
N THR A 25 -10.23 6.87 -0.51
CA THR A 25 -10.21 7.31 -1.90
C THR A 25 -9.41 8.60 -1.91
N PRO A 26 -8.33 8.70 -2.72
CA PRO A 26 -7.53 9.92 -2.76
C PRO A 26 -8.37 11.01 -3.43
N ASP A 27 -9.13 11.74 -2.63
CA ASP A 27 -9.67 13.03 -3.02
C ASP A 27 -8.54 14.04 -2.91
N ILE A 28 -8.37 14.89 -3.92
CA ILE A 28 -7.26 15.85 -4.00
C ILE A 28 -7.53 16.96 -3.00
N LEU A 29 -7.15 16.76 -1.73
CA LEU A 29 -7.28 17.75 -0.67
C LEU A 29 -5.94 18.00 0.02
N LYS A 30 -5.80 19.23 0.53
CA LYS A 30 -4.55 19.90 0.91
C LYS A 30 -3.78 19.19 2.05
N PRO A 31 -2.45 19.39 2.16
CA PRO A 31 -1.60 18.82 3.22
C PRO A 31 -2.08 19.03 4.65
N SER A 32 -2.18 17.93 5.40
CA SER A 32 -2.25 17.91 6.87
C SER A 32 -0.85 18.08 7.51
N PRO A 33 -0.72 18.82 8.62
CA PRO A 33 0.56 19.27 9.20
C PRO A 33 1.39 18.21 9.96
N GLY A 34 1.02 16.93 9.92
CA GLY A 34 1.54 15.91 10.86
C GLY A 34 2.86 15.23 10.51
N SER A 35 3.36 15.32 9.28
CA SER A 35 4.73 14.91 8.97
C SER A 35 5.70 16.03 9.31
N THR A 36 6.84 15.72 9.95
CA THR A 36 7.86 16.76 10.11
C THR A 36 8.26 17.27 8.72
N PRO A 37 8.18 18.58 8.44
CA PRO A 37 8.55 19.12 7.13
C PRO A 37 9.97 18.73 6.70
N ALA A 38 10.86 18.48 7.67
CA ALA A 38 12.24 18.08 7.43
C ALA A 38 12.39 16.68 6.81
N GLU A 39 11.70 15.66 7.30
CA GLU A 39 11.83 14.29 6.75
C GLU A 39 11.23 14.18 5.35
N LEU A 40 10.15 14.92 5.10
CA LEU A 40 9.56 15.03 3.77
C LEU A 40 10.51 15.68 2.76
N GLU A 41 11.19 16.76 3.18
CA GLU A 41 12.16 17.44 2.32
C GLU A 41 13.38 16.56 2.07
N GLU A 42 13.88 15.88 3.11
CA GLU A 42 14.97 14.92 2.97
C GLU A 42 14.62 13.77 2.00
N LEU A 43 13.38 13.28 2.05
CA LEU A 43 12.88 12.29 1.10
C LEU A 43 12.84 12.87 -0.32
N ARG A 44 12.34 14.09 -0.51
CA ARG A 44 12.30 14.75 -1.83
C ARG A 44 13.68 14.91 -2.44
N THR A 45 14.64 15.43 -1.67
CA THR A 45 16.04 15.57 -2.11
C THR A 45 16.61 14.23 -2.56
N PHE A 46 16.38 13.17 -1.78
CA PHE A 46 16.84 11.83 -2.16
C PHE A 46 16.22 11.32 -3.46
N LEU A 47 14.93 11.58 -3.70
CA LEU A 47 14.27 11.18 -4.94
C LEU A 47 14.84 11.90 -6.17
N GLU A 48 15.27 13.15 -6.01
CA GLU A 48 15.93 13.93 -7.05
C GLU A 48 17.36 13.44 -7.31
N GLU A 49 18.15 13.21 -6.25
CA GLU A 49 19.54 12.74 -6.34
C GLU A 49 19.64 11.35 -6.99
N GLU A 50 18.69 10.46 -6.70
CA GLU A 50 18.65 9.10 -7.27
C GLU A 50 17.91 9.05 -8.63
N GLU A 51 17.45 10.19 -9.15
CA GLU A 51 16.72 10.29 -10.42
C GLU A 51 15.46 9.40 -10.49
N ILE A 52 14.78 9.20 -9.35
CA ILE A 52 13.58 8.34 -9.23
C ILE A 52 12.27 9.11 -8.94
N SER A 53 12.30 10.43 -9.08
CA SER A 53 11.16 11.31 -8.79
C SER A 53 9.94 11.04 -9.67
N GLU A 54 10.12 10.52 -10.89
CA GLU A 54 9.01 10.15 -11.78
C GLU A 54 8.31 8.84 -11.36
N GLN A 55 9.00 7.97 -10.63
CA GLN A 55 8.51 6.66 -10.21
C GLN A 55 7.97 6.67 -8.77
N VAL A 56 8.20 7.75 -8.03
CA VAL A 56 7.71 7.94 -6.66
C VAL A 56 6.85 9.20 -6.58
N THR A 57 5.56 9.03 -6.29
CA THR A 57 4.64 10.15 -6.08
C THR A 57 4.37 10.35 -4.60
N LEU A 58 4.61 11.57 -4.11
CA LEU A 58 4.26 11.99 -2.75
C LEU A 58 2.98 12.81 -2.80
N ARG A 59 1.94 12.35 -2.09
CA ARG A 59 0.67 13.06 -1.95
C ARG A 59 0.38 13.36 -0.50
N SER A 60 -0.10 14.56 -0.27
CA SER A 60 -0.71 14.95 0.99
C SER A 60 -2.14 14.44 1.08
N THR A 61 -2.56 14.07 2.27
CA THR A 61 -3.92 13.58 2.57
C THR A 61 -4.44 14.26 3.85
N GLU A 62 -5.73 14.10 4.14
CA GLU A 62 -6.34 14.62 5.38
C GLU A 62 -5.70 14.06 6.65
N LEU A 63 -5.31 12.79 6.60
CA LEU A 63 -4.75 12.04 7.73
C LEU A 63 -3.22 12.15 7.81
N GLY A 64 -2.55 12.51 6.72
CA GLY A 64 -1.09 12.55 6.66
C GLY A 64 -0.56 12.47 5.23
N ILE A 65 0.24 11.46 4.92
CA ILE A 65 0.92 11.33 3.62
C ILE A 65 0.58 10.01 2.95
N ALA A 66 0.34 10.03 1.64
CA ALA A 66 0.34 8.85 0.78
C ALA A 66 1.57 8.88 -0.13
N ILE A 67 2.33 7.78 -0.13
CA ILE A 67 3.55 7.59 -0.91
C ILE A 67 3.28 6.45 -1.88
N SER A 68 3.29 6.72 -3.19
CA SER A 68 3.08 5.71 -4.23
C SER A 68 4.41 5.44 -4.93
N ILE A 69 4.89 4.20 -4.87
CA ILE A 69 6.15 3.77 -5.47
C ILE A 69 5.84 2.75 -6.56
N GLN A 70 6.29 3.00 -7.79
CA GLN A 70 6.16 2.02 -8.86
C GLN A 70 6.97 0.76 -8.52
N SER A 71 6.35 -0.40 -8.71
CA SER A 71 6.93 -1.71 -8.35
C SER A 71 8.32 -1.98 -8.93
N PRO A 72 8.67 -1.57 -10.18
CA PRO A 72 10.01 -1.81 -10.74
C PRO A 72 11.16 -1.18 -9.95
N ILE A 73 10.88 -0.15 -9.13
CA ILE A 73 11.84 0.39 -8.17
C ILE A 73 12.08 -0.66 -7.08
N LEU A 74 11.04 -1.14 -6.42
CA LEU A 74 11.21 -2.01 -5.25
C LEU A 74 11.46 -3.48 -5.59
N PHE A 75 11.00 -3.96 -6.74
CA PHE A 75 10.93 -5.38 -7.07
C PHE A 75 11.26 -5.63 -8.55
N ASP A 76 11.83 -6.79 -8.84
CA ASP A 76 11.90 -7.27 -10.21
C ASP A 76 10.54 -7.85 -10.68
N LEU A 77 10.39 -8.02 -11.99
CA LEU A 77 9.15 -8.50 -12.59
C LEU A 77 8.74 -9.86 -12.04
N GLY A 78 7.48 -9.99 -11.62
CA GLY A 78 6.94 -11.22 -11.04
C GLY A 78 7.57 -11.63 -9.70
N ARG A 79 8.35 -10.75 -9.06
CA ARG A 79 8.98 -10.98 -7.75
C ARG A 79 8.42 -10.05 -6.68
N ALA A 80 8.58 -10.48 -5.43
CA ALA A 80 8.25 -9.71 -4.24
C ALA A 80 9.48 -9.37 -3.40
N ASN A 81 10.68 -9.85 -3.73
CA ASN A 81 11.89 -9.56 -2.95
C ASN A 81 12.33 -8.12 -3.18
N LEU A 82 12.60 -7.41 -2.09
CA LEU A 82 13.05 -6.02 -2.13
C LEU A 82 14.45 -5.93 -2.75
N LYS A 83 14.62 -5.01 -3.67
CA LYS A 83 15.91 -4.72 -4.30
C LYS A 83 16.83 -3.98 -3.30
N PRO A 84 18.01 -4.52 -2.97
CA PRO A 84 18.92 -3.92 -2.00
C PRO A 84 19.27 -2.45 -2.29
N GLN A 85 19.38 -2.10 -3.57
CA GLN A 85 19.74 -0.74 -4.02
C GLN A 85 18.72 0.33 -3.60
N TYR A 86 17.45 -0.03 -3.34
CA TYR A 86 16.40 0.91 -2.94
C TYR A 86 15.97 0.77 -1.48
N LEU A 87 16.71 0.00 -0.68
CA LEU A 87 16.52 -0.02 0.78
C LEU A 87 16.72 1.36 1.43
N PRO A 88 17.67 2.22 0.99
CA PRO A 88 17.79 3.57 1.53
C PRO A 88 16.52 4.43 1.34
N LEU A 89 15.76 4.23 0.25
CA LEU A 89 14.45 4.88 0.07
C LEU A 89 13.49 4.44 1.19
N LEU A 90 13.39 3.14 1.42
CA LEU A 90 12.52 2.57 2.44
C LEU A 90 12.95 2.96 3.86
N ASP A 91 14.25 3.16 4.12
CA ASP A 91 14.75 3.64 5.41
C ASP A 91 14.23 5.04 5.74
N ARG A 92 14.20 5.93 4.76
CA ARG A 92 13.67 7.29 4.90
C ARG A 92 12.18 7.26 5.22
N ILE A 93 11.42 6.45 4.48
CA ILE A 93 9.99 6.28 4.71
C ILE A 93 9.73 5.63 6.07
N ALA A 94 10.56 4.65 6.48
CA ALA A 94 10.44 3.99 7.77
C ALA A 94 10.65 4.97 8.95
N ARG A 95 11.52 5.98 8.82
CA ARG A 95 11.67 7.03 9.85
C ARG A 95 10.38 7.81 10.07
N MET A 96 9.73 8.24 9.00
CA MET A 96 8.42 8.89 9.05
C MET A 96 7.35 7.95 9.61
N ALA A 97 7.38 6.68 9.19
CA ALA A 97 6.45 5.66 9.66
C ALA A 97 6.55 5.40 11.17
N LYS A 98 7.75 5.51 11.77
CA LYS A 98 7.90 5.40 13.25
C LYS A 98 7.12 6.49 13.99
N GLN A 99 7.11 7.70 13.44
CA GLN A 99 6.41 8.86 14.00
C GLN A 99 4.90 8.82 13.75
N SER A 100 4.48 8.18 12.66
CA SER A 100 3.06 7.98 12.34
C SER A 100 2.31 7.19 13.42
N LYS A 101 1.00 7.41 13.52
CA LYS A 101 0.09 6.65 14.38
C LYS A 101 -0.30 5.33 13.75
N LYS A 102 -0.55 5.35 12.43
CA LYS A 102 -0.98 4.19 11.64
C LYS A 102 -0.28 4.19 10.29
N VAL A 103 0.05 2.99 9.83
CA VAL A 103 0.68 2.73 8.54
C VAL A 103 -0.18 1.72 7.78
N ILE A 104 -0.59 2.05 6.57
CA ILE A 104 -1.23 1.10 5.65
C ILE A 104 -0.33 0.95 4.45
N ILE A 105 -0.01 -0.29 4.10
CA ILE A 105 0.81 -0.64 2.94
C ILE A 105 -0.07 -1.46 2.01
N GLU A 106 -0.32 -0.94 0.82
CA GLU A 106 -1.12 -1.61 -0.20
C GLU A 106 -0.25 -2.07 -1.36
N GLY A 107 -0.41 -3.33 -1.76
CA GLY A 107 0.19 -3.86 -2.96
C GLY A 107 -0.82 -3.85 -4.11
N HIS A 108 -0.37 -3.41 -5.28
CA HIS A 108 -1.17 -3.38 -6.51
C HIS A 108 -0.42 -4.03 -7.67
N ALA A 109 -1.18 -4.62 -8.60
CA ALA A 109 -0.70 -5.24 -9.84
C ALA A 109 -1.38 -4.59 -11.06
N ASP A 110 -0.82 -4.85 -12.24
CA ASP A 110 -1.52 -4.61 -13.51
C ASP A 110 -2.43 -5.79 -13.85
N ASP A 111 -3.09 -5.75 -15.01
CA ASP A 111 -3.99 -6.80 -15.51
C ASP A 111 -3.28 -7.97 -16.19
N LEU A 112 -1.94 -7.98 -16.21
CA LEU A 112 -1.21 -9.10 -16.77
C LEU A 112 -1.29 -10.26 -15.78
N PRO A 113 -1.84 -11.41 -16.17
CA PRO A 113 -2.01 -12.52 -15.24
C PRO A 113 -0.64 -13.10 -14.86
N ILE A 114 -0.44 -13.31 -13.57
CA ILE A 114 0.65 -14.14 -13.05
C ILE A 114 0.08 -15.48 -12.61
N ASN A 115 0.75 -16.57 -12.99
CA ASN A 115 0.41 -17.91 -12.55
C ASN A 115 1.71 -18.72 -12.40
N THR A 116 2.31 -18.59 -11.23
CA THR A 116 3.53 -19.29 -10.84
C THR A 116 3.28 -20.09 -9.56
N PRO A 117 4.09 -21.11 -9.25
CA PRO A 117 3.94 -21.83 -7.97
C PRO A 117 4.07 -20.92 -6.74
N GLU A 118 4.86 -19.85 -6.85
CA GLU A 118 5.07 -18.85 -5.79
C GLU A 118 3.91 -17.86 -5.70
N PHE A 119 3.43 -17.38 -6.86
CA PHE A 119 2.33 -16.43 -6.98
C PHE A 119 1.28 -16.95 -7.98
N PRO A 120 0.24 -17.66 -7.50
CA PRO A 120 -0.82 -18.20 -8.35
C PRO A 120 -1.70 -17.14 -9.00
N SER A 121 -1.78 -15.94 -8.44
CA SER A 121 -2.50 -14.80 -9.01
C SER A 121 -1.90 -13.45 -8.57
N ASN A 122 -2.43 -12.38 -9.16
CA ASN A 122 -2.08 -11.00 -8.79
C ASN A 122 -2.44 -10.67 -7.33
N TRP A 123 -3.36 -11.41 -6.70
CA TRP A 123 -3.61 -11.28 -5.27
C TRP A 123 -2.42 -11.71 -4.43
N GLU A 124 -1.84 -12.87 -4.68
CA GLU A 124 -0.69 -13.36 -3.90
C GLU A 124 0.56 -12.52 -4.15
N LEU A 125 0.82 -12.11 -5.40
CA LEU A 125 1.95 -11.23 -5.70
C LEU A 125 1.83 -9.88 -4.98
N SER A 126 0.64 -9.25 -5.04
CA SER A 126 0.42 -7.96 -4.41
C SER A 126 0.46 -8.05 -2.88
N ALA A 127 -0.11 -9.11 -2.29
CA ALA A 127 -0.01 -9.41 -0.86
C ALA A 127 1.45 -9.55 -0.42
N ALA A 128 2.24 -10.35 -1.14
CA ALA A 128 3.63 -10.60 -0.80
C ALA A 128 4.49 -9.33 -0.87
N ARG A 129 4.27 -8.47 -1.87
CA ARG A 129 4.96 -7.17 -1.97
C ARG A 129 4.65 -6.25 -0.80
N ALA A 130 3.38 -6.13 -0.42
CA ALA A 130 2.97 -5.33 0.72
C ALA A 130 3.57 -5.86 2.03
N LEU A 131 3.55 -7.19 2.23
CA LEU A 131 4.14 -7.83 3.41
C LEU A 131 5.65 -7.67 3.48
N ASN A 132 6.38 -7.75 2.36
CA ASN A 132 7.83 -7.57 2.38
C ASN A 132 8.24 -6.15 2.74
N VAL A 133 7.49 -5.12 2.31
CA VAL A 133 7.70 -3.74 2.79
C VAL A 133 7.36 -3.62 4.28
N LEU A 134 6.28 -4.26 4.75
CA LEU A 134 5.92 -4.27 6.17
C LEU A 134 7.00 -4.90 7.03
N HIS A 135 7.50 -6.07 6.66
CA HIS A 135 8.58 -6.76 7.37
C HIS A 135 9.88 -5.94 7.36
N TYR A 136 10.16 -5.24 6.26
CA TYR A 136 11.28 -4.31 6.22
C TYR A 136 11.10 -3.15 7.22
N PHE A 137 9.91 -2.56 7.29
CA PHE A 137 9.59 -1.51 8.26
C PHE A 137 9.65 -2.00 9.70
N GLU A 138 9.17 -3.23 9.96
CA GLU A 138 9.30 -3.90 11.26
C GLU A 138 10.77 -4.07 11.65
N TYR A 139 11.59 -4.58 10.73
CA TYR A 139 13.05 -4.69 10.92
C TYR A 139 13.70 -3.35 11.23
N GLN A 140 13.24 -2.28 10.56
CA GLN A 140 13.70 -0.92 10.83
C GLN A 140 13.15 -0.35 12.15
N GLY A 141 12.26 -1.03 12.87
CA GLY A 141 11.77 -0.64 14.18
C GLY A 141 10.42 0.10 14.17
N VAL A 142 9.66 0.05 13.06
CA VAL A 142 8.26 0.49 13.06
C VAL A 142 7.44 -0.53 13.85
N LYS A 143 6.62 -0.06 14.81
CA LYS A 143 5.85 -0.94 15.69
C LYS A 143 4.80 -1.74 14.89
N PRO A 144 4.81 -3.09 14.92
CA PRO A 144 3.89 -3.92 14.14
C PRO A 144 2.41 -3.61 14.37
N ALA A 145 2.04 -3.27 15.61
CA ALA A 145 0.67 -2.95 15.99
C ALA A 145 0.06 -1.79 15.16
N LYS A 146 0.90 -0.87 14.66
CA LYS A 146 0.49 0.29 13.85
C LYS A 146 0.33 -0.03 12.36
N MET A 147 0.86 -1.16 11.89
CA MET A 147 0.97 -1.47 10.47
C MET A 147 -0.13 -2.42 10.00
N ARG A 148 -0.60 -2.23 8.77
CA ARG A 148 -1.47 -3.16 8.05
C ARG A 148 -0.95 -3.32 6.63
N ALA A 149 -0.92 -4.55 6.13
CA ALA A 149 -0.67 -4.85 4.72
C ALA A 149 -1.99 -5.24 4.05
N VAL A 150 -2.25 -4.70 2.86
CA VAL A 150 -3.47 -4.96 2.08
C VAL A 150 -3.07 -5.40 0.68
N ALA A 151 -3.68 -6.47 0.21
CA ALA A 151 -3.59 -6.88 -1.18
C ALA A 151 -4.74 -6.23 -1.95
N CYS A 152 -4.45 -5.60 -3.08
CA CYS A 152 -5.47 -5.01 -3.96
C CYS A 152 -5.56 -5.72 -5.32
N GLY A 153 -4.59 -6.58 -5.65
CA GLY A 153 -4.51 -7.24 -6.94
C GLY A 153 -4.51 -6.23 -8.11
N GLU A 154 -5.21 -6.59 -9.18
CA GLU A 154 -5.38 -5.75 -10.38
C GLU A 154 -6.63 -4.85 -10.32
N TYR A 155 -7.42 -4.94 -9.26
CA TYR A 155 -8.79 -4.42 -9.19
C TYR A 155 -8.91 -2.96 -8.72
N GLN A 156 -7.77 -2.31 -8.47
CA GLN A 156 -7.69 -0.88 -8.15
C GLN A 156 -6.69 -0.14 -9.05
N PRO A 157 -6.94 -0.10 -10.38
CA PRO A 157 -6.06 0.59 -11.31
C PRO A 157 -6.15 2.11 -11.14
N VAL A 158 -5.01 2.79 -11.23
CA VAL A 158 -4.90 4.26 -11.27
C VAL A 158 -4.80 4.80 -12.69
N ALA A 159 -4.59 3.92 -13.67
CA ALA A 159 -4.60 4.22 -15.10
C ALA A 159 -5.22 3.03 -15.89
N PRO A 160 -5.73 3.23 -17.11
CA PRO A 160 -6.21 2.13 -17.95
C PRO A 160 -5.11 1.10 -18.26
N ASN A 161 -5.39 -0.20 -18.30
CA ASN A 161 -4.35 -1.20 -18.63
C ASN A 161 -4.11 -1.39 -20.14
N ASP A 162 -4.21 -0.34 -20.94
CA ASP A 162 -4.08 -0.39 -22.41
C ASP A 162 -2.64 -0.24 -22.93
N THR A 163 -1.76 0.40 -22.16
CA THR A 163 -0.36 0.65 -22.53
C THR A 163 0.61 0.17 -21.45
N GLU A 164 1.86 -0.08 -21.84
CA GLU A 164 2.90 -0.46 -20.87
C GLU A 164 3.21 0.66 -19.88
N GLU A 165 3.09 1.92 -20.29
CA GLU A 165 3.24 3.07 -19.41
C GLU A 165 2.16 3.08 -18.32
N HIS A 166 0.90 2.85 -18.69
CA HIS A 166 -0.18 2.80 -17.72
C HIS A 166 -0.10 1.57 -16.81
N ARG A 167 0.22 0.39 -17.36
CA ARG A 167 0.46 -0.81 -16.54
C ARG A 167 1.57 -0.58 -15.52
N ARG A 168 2.65 0.12 -15.89
CA ARG A 168 3.70 0.51 -14.95
C ARG A 168 3.19 1.36 -13.79
N LYS A 169 2.24 2.27 -14.03
CA LYS A 169 1.58 3.06 -12.97
C LYS A 169 0.70 2.18 -12.06
N ASN A 170 0.05 1.15 -12.61
CA ASN A 170 -0.80 0.23 -11.83
C ASN A 170 0.00 -0.75 -10.98
N ARG A 171 1.17 -1.21 -11.45
CA ARG A 171 2.14 -1.98 -10.65
C ARG A 171 2.80 -1.06 -9.63
N ARG A 172 2.24 -0.94 -8.42
CA ARG A 172 2.74 -0.02 -7.38
C ARG A 172 2.57 -0.57 -5.97
N VAL A 173 3.31 0.01 -5.04
CA VAL A 173 3.02 -0.08 -3.60
C VAL A 173 2.63 1.31 -3.12
N GLU A 174 1.49 1.40 -2.45
CA GLU A 174 1.05 2.64 -1.79
C GLU A 174 1.23 2.53 -0.28
N ILE A 175 1.87 3.54 0.32
CA ILE A 175 2.16 3.61 1.74
C ILE A 175 1.47 4.84 2.29
N TYR A 176 0.53 4.63 3.19
CA TYR A 176 -0.21 5.69 3.87
C TYR A 176 0.32 5.83 5.29
N LEU A 177 0.79 7.02 5.63
CA LEU A 177 1.26 7.41 6.94
C LEU A 177 0.24 8.36 7.54
N ASP A 178 -0.47 7.90 8.56
CA ASP A 178 -1.44 8.70 9.31
C ASP A 178 -0.77 9.32 10.53
N PHE A 179 -0.85 10.64 10.66
CA PHE A 179 -0.30 11.41 11.77
C PHE A 179 -1.39 12.05 12.64
N ASN A 180 -2.65 11.98 12.23
CA ASN A 180 -3.74 12.55 13.01
C ASN A 180 -4.07 11.62 14.19
N ASP A 181 -4.50 12.21 15.29
CA ASP A 181 -5.15 11.45 16.35
C ASP A 181 -6.55 11.06 15.86
N GLU A 182 -6.93 9.78 16.02
CA GLU A 182 -8.30 9.36 15.71
C GLU A 182 -9.26 10.28 16.47
N ALA A 183 -10.08 11.05 15.75
CA ALA A 183 -11.16 11.80 16.35
C ALA A 183 -12.06 10.81 17.10
N SER A 184 -12.18 11.04 18.41
CA SER A 184 -13.01 10.25 19.33
C SER A 184 -14.49 10.22 18.92
#